data_AF-A0A2V9B6H1-F1
#
_entry.id   AF-A0A2V9B6H1-F1
#
_cell.length_a   1.000
_cell.length_b   1.000
_cell.length_c   1.000
_cell.angle_alpha   90.00
_cell.angle_beta   90.00
_cell.angle_gamma   90.00
#
_symmetry.space_group_name_H-M   'P 1'
#
loop_
_entity.id
_entity.type
_entity.pdbx_description
1 polymer ?
#
loop_
_entity_poly.entity_id
_entity_poly.type
_entity_poly.pdbx_seq_one_letter_code
_entity_poly.pdbx_strand_id
1 'polypeptide(L)'
;MRRRRSVPEHIVSPRIYAVIGATLLIFTGVTYYAATLDLNHIYHGLNVTVALAIAVFKATLVVLYFMHARYSPKRTQLVIIAGLFWLALLLLLTLSDYLSRATMHG
;
A
#
# COMPACT_ATOMS: atom_id res chain seq x y z
N MET A 1 25.32 22.81 -39.45
CA MET A 1 25.33 21.77 -38.39
C MET A 1 24.82 22.35 -37.06
N ARG A 2 23.56 22.12 -36.69
CA ARG A 2 23.01 22.50 -35.36
C ARG A 2 23.35 21.40 -34.35
N ARG A 3 24.27 21.65 -33.41
CA ARG A 3 24.49 20.78 -32.24
C ARG A 3 23.22 20.82 -31.36
N ARG A 4 22.49 19.70 -31.28
CA ARG A 4 21.50 19.49 -30.22
C ARG A 4 22.27 19.38 -28.91
N ARG A 5 22.09 20.35 -28.01
CA ARG A 5 22.52 20.21 -26.61
C ARG A 5 21.58 19.19 -25.96
N SER A 6 22.12 18.07 -25.50
CA SER A 6 21.43 17.19 -24.57
C SER A 6 21.28 17.95 -23.24
N VAL A 7 20.04 18.35 -22.94
CA VAL A 7 19.69 18.88 -21.62
C VAL A 7 19.83 17.73 -20.64
N PRO A 8 20.58 17.88 -19.53
CA PRO A 8 20.60 16.87 -18.48
C PRO A 8 19.19 16.74 -17.93
N GLU A 9 18.57 15.60 -18.20
CA GLU A 9 17.28 15.20 -17.69
C GLU A 9 17.43 15.09 -16.17
N HIS A 10 16.90 16.09 -15.44
CA HIS A 10 16.96 16.12 -13.98
C HIS A 10 15.97 15.09 -13.44
N ILE A 11 16.37 13.82 -13.49
CA ILE A 11 15.67 12.73 -12.84
C ILE A 11 15.65 13.05 -11.34
N VAL A 12 14.44 13.23 -10.85
CA VAL A 12 14.03 13.48 -9.46
C VAL A 12 15.03 12.94 -8.43
N SER A 13 15.45 13.82 -7.52
CA SER A 13 16.48 13.60 -6.49
C SER A 13 16.41 12.20 -5.83
N PRO A 14 17.48 11.38 -5.92
CA PRO A 14 17.58 10.07 -5.28
C PRO A 14 17.31 10.08 -3.76
N ARG A 15 17.50 11.25 -3.10
CA ARG A 15 17.25 11.41 -1.68
C ARG A 15 15.79 11.15 -1.29
N ILE A 16 14.83 11.50 -2.14
CA ILE A 16 13.41 11.31 -1.82
C ILE A 16 13.13 9.81 -1.70
N TYR A 17 13.55 9.02 -2.68
CA TYR A 17 13.40 7.55 -2.66
C TYR A 17 14.10 6.90 -1.47
N ALA A 18 15.29 7.38 -1.09
CA ALA A 18 16.01 6.86 0.07
C ALA A 18 15.28 7.11 1.40
N VAL A 19 14.72 8.33 1.58
CA VAL A 19 13.95 8.68 2.78
C VAL A 19 12.66 7.85 2.88
N ILE A 20 11.93 7.69 1.77
CA ILE A 20 10.70 6.87 1.76
C ILE A 20 11.05 5.40 2.01
N GLY A 21 12.12 4.89 1.41
CA GLY A 21 12.60 3.53 1.63
C GLY A 21 12.92 3.26 3.10
N ALA A 22 13.58 4.20 3.78
CA ALA A 22 13.83 4.12 5.21
C ALA A 22 12.53 4.13 6.02
N THR A 23 11.56 5.00 5.69
CA THR A 23 10.24 5.00 6.33
C THR A 23 9.51 3.66 6.18
N LEU A 24 9.58 3.02 5.01
CA LEU A 24 8.99 1.71 4.79
C LEU A 24 9.67 0.60 5.59
N LEU A 25 10.99 0.66 5.74
CA LEU A 25 11.73 -0.28 6.59
C LEU A 25 11.32 -0.14 8.06
N ILE A 26 11.18 1.08 8.56
CA ILE A 26 10.66 1.35 9.91
C ILE A 26 9.26 0.76 10.06
N PHE A 27 8.35 1.04 9.12
CA PHE A 27 6.98 0.47 9.15
C PHE A 27 6.97 -1.06 9.11
N THR A 28 7.93 -1.68 8.42
CA THR A 28 8.08 -3.13 8.40
C THR A 28 8.51 -3.67 9.76
N GLY A 29 9.46 -3.01 10.43
CA GLY A 29 9.84 -3.34 11.80
C GLY A 29 8.68 -3.17 12.79
N VAL A 30 7.89 -2.10 12.65
CA VAL A 30 6.69 -1.87 13.46
C VAL A 30 5.65 -2.96 13.24
N THR A 31 5.46 -3.44 12.01
CA THR A 31 4.51 -4.52 11.72
C THR A 31 4.99 -5.86 12.30
N TYR A 32 6.29 -6.15 12.20
CA TYR A 32 6.89 -7.33 12.83
C TYR A 32 6.69 -7.27 14.35
N TYR A 33 6.95 -6.14 14.98
CA TYR A 33 6.76 -5.96 16.41
C TYR A 33 5.28 -6.07 16.82
N ALA A 34 4.37 -5.47 16.05
CA ALA A 34 2.94 -5.61 16.26
C ALA A 34 2.48 -7.08 16.14
N ALA A 35 3.06 -7.85 15.22
CA ALA A 35 2.77 -9.29 15.08
C ALA A 35 3.30 -10.13 16.26
N THR A 36 4.36 -9.68 16.95
CA THR A 36 4.85 -10.34 18.18
C THR A 36 4.03 -10.03 19.43
N LEU A 37 3.15 -9.02 19.37
CA LEU A 37 2.21 -8.75 20.45
C LEU A 37 0.99 -9.66 20.27
N ASP A 38 0.86 -10.67 21.13
CA ASP A 38 -0.33 -11.50 21.20
C ASP A 38 -1.51 -10.73 21.81
N LEU A 39 -2.18 -9.93 20.99
CA LEU A 39 -3.48 -9.31 21.34
C LEU A 39 -4.62 -10.36 21.45
N ASN A 40 -4.30 -11.64 21.20
CA ASN A 40 -5.22 -12.76 21.27
C ASN A 40 -5.79 -13.01 22.68
N HIS A 41 -5.18 -12.44 23.73
CA HIS A 41 -5.61 -12.66 25.11
C HIS A 41 -6.90 -11.90 25.50
N ILE A 42 -7.36 -10.94 24.68
CA ILE A 42 -8.47 -10.04 25.03
C ILE A 42 -9.69 -10.23 24.10
N TYR A 43 -9.49 -10.44 22.79
CA TYR A 43 -10.58 -10.73 21.83
C TYR A 43 -10.08 -11.65 20.71
N HIS A 44 -10.87 -12.68 20.35
CA HIS A 44 -10.60 -13.52 19.18
C HIS A 44 -10.64 -12.67 17.89
N GLY A 45 -9.49 -12.43 17.25
CA GLY A 45 -9.39 -11.82 15.92
C GLY A 45 -8.84 -10.39 15.83
N LEU A 46 -8.63 -9.68 16.96
CA LEU A 46 -8.10 -8.30 16.93
C LEU A 46 -6.71 -8.19 16.30
N ASN A 47 -5.89 -9.23 16.43
CA ASN A 47 -4.54 -9.27 15.86
C ASN A 47 -4.59 -9.11 14.32
N VAL A 48 -5.55 -9.79 13.67
CA VAL A 48 -5.74 -9.71 12.22
C VAL A 48 -6.22 -8.32 11.79
N THR A 49 -7.16 -7.71 12.52
CA THR A 49 -7.66 -6.36 12.21
C THR A 49 -6.56 -5.31 12.32
N VAL A 50 -5.76 -5.37 13.39
CA VAL A 50 -4.64 -4.44 13.60
C VAL A 50 -3.56 -4.65 12.54
N ALA A 51 -3.22 -5.91 12.22
CA ALA A 51 -2.27 -6.22 11.15
C ALA A 51 -2.74 -5.69 9.78
N LEU A 52 -4.02 -5.84 9.45
CA LEU A 52 -4.62 -5.30 8.22
C LEU A 52 -4.61 -3.76 8.19
N ALA A 53 -4.92 -3.10 9.30
CA ALA A 53 -4.88 -1.64 9.38
C ALA A 53 -3.47 -1.09 9.12
N ILE A 54 -2.46 -1.71 9.74
CA ILE A 54 -1.05 -1.35 9.51
C ILE A 54 -0.64 -1.64 8.06
N ALA A 55 -1.08 -2.78 7.51
CA ALA A 55 -0.80 -3.16 6.14
C ALA A 55 -1.39 -2.16 5.12
N VAL A 56 -2.64 -1.73 5.31
CA VAL A 56 -3.30 -0.73 4.45
C VAL A 56 -2.57 0.61 4.52
N PHE A 57 -2.22 1.09 5.73
CA PHE A 57 -1.50 2.35 5.89
C PHE A 57 -0.14 2.32 5.20
N LYS A 58 0.62 1.22 5.34
CA LYS A 58 1.88 1.01 4.62
C LYS A 58 1.66 1.00 3.10
N ALA A 59 0.64 0.29 2.61
CA ALA A 59 0.32 0.24 1.19
C ALA A 59 0.00 1.63 0.61
N THR A 60 -0.73 2.47 1.36
CA THR A 60 -1.00 3.86 0.96
C THR A 60 0.28 4.68 0.80
N LEU A 61 1.24 4.54 1.73
CA LEU A 61 2.55 5.20 1.62
C LEU A 61 3.34 4.70 0.40
N VAL A 62 3.35 3.39 0.14
CA VAL A 62 4.00 2.82 -1.06
C VAL A 62 3.39 3.40 -2.34
N VAL A 63 2.06 3.48 -2.43
CA VAL A 63 1.37 4.00 -3.63
C VAL A 63 1.63 5.49 -3.83
N LEU A 64 1.55 6.31 -2.79
CA LEU A 64 1.79 7.76 -2.92
C LEU A 64 3.22 8.09 -3.36
N TYR A 65 4.19 7.34 -2.84
CA TYR A 65 5.60 7.73 -2.88
C TYR A 65 6.44 6.87 -3.84
N PHE A 66 6.33 5.53 -3.78
CA PHE A 66 7.13 4.62 -4.61
C PHE A 66 6.55 4.42 -6.02
N MET A 67 5.22 4.34 -6.16
CA MET A 67 4.60 4.31 -7.48
C MET A 67 4.60 5.68 -8.17
N HIS A 68 5.28 6.66 -7.57
CA HIS A 68 5.41 8.01 -8.11
C HIS A 68 4.05 8.65 -8.41
N ALA A 69 2.97 8.21 -7.74
CA ALA A 69 1.62 8.67 -8.03
C ALA A 69 1.55 10.21 -7.96
N ARG A 70 2.25 10.85 -7.03
CA ARG A 70 2.24 12.33 -6.93
C ARG A 70 3.13 13.07 -7.95
N TYR A 71 4.12 12.40 -8.55
CA TYR A 71 5.16 13.02 -9.39
C TYR A 71 5.14 12.57 -10.86
N SER A 72 4.43 11.49 -11.18
CA SER A 72 4.31 10.92 -12.53
C SER A 72 3.17 11.57 -13.33
N PRO A 73 3.17 11.48 -14.67
CA PRO A 73 2.09 12.00 -15.51
C PRO A 73 0.72 11.47 -15.06
N LYS A 74 -0.32 12.32 -15.18
CA LYS A 74 -1.71 12.03 -14.77
C LYS A 74 -2.27 10.67 -15.25
N ARG A 75 -1.70 10.09 -16.32
CA ARG A 75 -2.09 8.78 -16.86
C ARG A 75 -1.78 7.63 -15.89
N THR A 76 -0.63 7.64 -15.22
CA THR A 76 -0.22 6.59 -14.29
C THR A 76 -1.08 6.61 -13.02
N GLN A 77 -1.48 7.79 -12.56
CA GLN A 77 -2.42 7.95 -11.44
C GLN A 77 -3.77 7.29 -11.71
N LEU A 78 -4.33 7.48 -12.92
CA LEU A 78 -5.63 6.91 -13.28
C LEU A 78 -5.61 5.38 -13.25
N VAL A 79 -4.55 4.75 -13.76
CA VAL A 79 -4.42 3.28 -13.74
C VAL A 79 -4.29 2.75 -12.31
N ILE A 80 -3.53 3.43 -11.45
CA ILE A 80 -3.40 3.06 -10.04
C ILE A 80 -4.75 3.14 -9.31
N ILE A 81 -5.50 4.23 -9.52
CA ILE A 81 -6.82 4.41 -8.89
C ILE A 81 -7.79 3.34 -9.42
N ALA A 82 -7.81 3.08 -10.73
CA ALA A 82 -8.65 2.04 -11.32
C ALA A 82 -8.32 0.64 -10.77
N GLY A 83 -7.02 0.32 -10.61
CA GLY A 83 -6.58 -0.94 -10.02
C GLY A 83 -6.97 -1.09 -8.56
N LEU A 84 -6.81 -0.03 -7.75
CA LEU A 84 -7.24 -0.04 -6.34
C LEU A 84 -8.76 -0.14 -6.20
N PHE A 85 -9.51 0.56 -7.05
CA PHE A 85 -10.97 0.44 -7.10
C PHE A 85 -11.40 -0.98 -7.42
N TRP A 86 -10.80 -1.59 -8.44
CA TRP A 86 -11.09 -2.97 -8.83
C TRP A 86 -10.74 -3.97 -7.71
N LEU A 87 -9.58 -3.82 -7.08
CA LEU A 87 -9.15 -4.65 -5.94
C LEU A 87 -10.16 -4.55 -4.78
N ALA A 88 -10.58 -3.34 -4.42
CA ALA A 88 -11.56 -3.13 -3.36
C ALA A 88 -12.88 -3.84 -3.66
N LEU A 89 -13.34 -3.78 -4.91
CA LEU A 89 -14.56 -4.45 -5.37
C LEU A 89 -14.44 -5.98 -5.22
N LEU A 90 -13.31 -6.57 -5.64
CA LEU A 90 -13.05 -8.00 -5.49
C LEU A 90 -12.99 -8.45 -4.02
N LEU A 91 -12.36 -7.66 -3.15
CA LEU A 91 -12.29 -7.96 -1.71
C LEU A 91 -13.67 -7.89 -1.05
N LEU A 92 -14.46 -6.86 -1.35
CA LEU A 92 -15.81 -6.70 -0.80
C LEU A 92 -16.73 -7.83 -1.24
N LEU A 93 -16.69 -8.23 -2.52
CA LEU A 93 -17.43 -9.39 -3.01
C LEU A 93 -17.02 -10.67 -2.31
N THR A 94 -15.72 -10.90 -2.15
CA THR A 94 -15.19 -12.11 -1.48
C THR A 94 -15.61 -12.17 -0.02
N LEU A 95 -15.48 -11.07 0.74
CA LEU A 95 -15.94 -11.02 2.12
C LEU A 95 -17.46 -11.24 2.22
N SER A 96 -18.22 -10.66 1.29
CA SER A 96 -19.68 -10.84 1.25
C SER A 96 -20.08 -12.29 0.99
N ASP A 97 -19.36 -13.00 0.11
CA ASP A 97 -19.56 -14.45 -0.13
C ASP A 97 -19.22 -15.27 1.12
N TYR A 98 -18.09 -15.00 1.76
CA TYR A 98 -17.67 -15.68 3.00
C TYR A 98 -18.68 -15.49 4.14
N LEU A 99 -19.15 -14.26 4.35
CA LEU A 99 -20.16 -13.95 5.37
C LEU A 99 -21.48 -14.67 5.07
N SER A 100 -21.91 -14.66 3.80
CA SER A 100 -23.15 -15.34 3.37
C SER A 100 -23.06 -16.86 3.59
N ARG A 101 -21.89 -17.48 3.33
CA ARG A 101 -21.66 -18.92 3.60
C ARG A 101 -21.60 -19.24 5.08
N ALA A 102 -20.98 -18.37 5.88
CA ALA A 102 -20.93 -18.54 7.33
C ALA A 102 -22.33 -18.52 7.96
N THR A 103 -23.24 -17.69 7.43
CA THR A 103 -24.64 -17.65 7.89
C THR A 103 -25.50 -18.83 7.44
N MET A 104 -25.12 -19.56 6.38
CA MET A 104 -25.88 -20.73 5.90
C MET A 104 -25.47 -22.06 6.55
N HIS A 105 -24.28 -22.14 7.14
CA HIS A 105 -23.78 -23.33 7.84
C HIS A 105 -23.84 -23.23 9.38
N GLY A 106 -24.56 -22.23 9.91
CA GLY A 106 -24.84 -22.04 11.34
C GLY A 106 -26.28 -22.33 11.71
#